data_AF-D6M308-F1
#
_entry.id   AF-D6M308-F1
#
_cell.length_a   1.000
_cell.length_b   1.000
_cell.length_c   1.000
_cell.angle_alpha   90.00
_cell.angle_beta   90.00
_cell.angle_gamma   90.00
#
_symmetry.space_group_name_H-M   'P 1'
#
loop_
_entity.id
_entity.type
_entity.pdbx_description
1 polymer ?
#
loop_
_entity_poly.entity_id
_entity_poly.type
_entity_poly.pdbx_seq_one_letter_code
_entity_poly.pdbx_strand_id
1 'polypeptide(L)'
;MEVPDIVRWMRGGEFLLTTAYPVRDDAEALTRLVPVLARRGLTGLGVKGGPYLPALPPALLDVCEELGFPLVELPGPVMFNDILSEVLGTVLNRQALALERSRAIHERFTAVALGGGSCQELTNVLLELTGLAAAVRDEQGLVLASAGAPDTALPPRHRTAPPPPCAPCATGPGPAARSACGRSRGTSPTRTSSSPWNTPPPSRRPSPRRNAPSPYAPSATARCS
;
A
#
# COMPACT_ATOMS: atom_id res chain seq x y z
N MET A 1 6.57 24.14 -4.64
CA MET A 1 7.88 24.45 -5.27
C MET A 1 8.34 23.17 -5.94
N GLU A 2 8.13 23.01 -7.25
CA GLU A 2 8.68 21.86 -7.99
C GLU A 2 10.18 22.07 -8.21
N VAL A 3 10.95 20.99 -8.07
CA VAL A 3 12.40 20.99 -8.27
C VAL A 3 12.67 20.51 -9.70
N PRO A 4 13.42 21.27 -10.53
CA PRO A 4 13.69 20.90 -11.93
C PRO A 4 14.37 19.54 -12.09
N ASP A 5 15.15 19.12 -11.10
CA ASP A 5 15.76 17.79 -11.01
C ASP A 5 15.12 17.00 -9.87
N ILE A 6 13.82 16.71 -10.02
CA ILE A 6 13.09 15.81 -9.13
C ILE A 6 13.52 14.36 -9.31
N VAL A 7 14.04 14.04 -10.50
CA VAL A 7 14.46 12.70 -10.91
C VAL A 7 15.39 12.09 -9.88
N ARG A 8 16.41 12.82 -9.37
CA ARG A 8 17.36 12.31 -8.36
C ARG A 8 16.75 11.86 -7.03
N TRP A 9 15.54 12.30 -6.70
CA TRP A 9 14.86 11.97 -5.44
C TRP A 9 13.90 10.79 -5.55
N MET A 10 13.63 10.31 -6.77
CA MET A 10 12.69 9.23 -7.03
C MET A 10 13.31 7.87 -6.73
N ARG A 11 12.53 7.01 -6.08
CA ARG A 11 12.93 5.65 -5.70
C ARG A 11 12.39 4.57 -6.63
N GLY A 12 11.44 4.91 -7.50
CA GLY A 12 10.74 3.97 -8.37
C GLY A 12 9.49 3.40 -7.69
N GLY A 13 8.55 2.86 -8.48
CA GLY A 13 7.22 2.44 -8.02
C GLY A 13 6.25 3.60 -7.75
N GLU A 14 6.67 4.84 -8.02
CA GLU A 14 5.91 6.06 -7.76
C GLU A 14 5.15 6.51 -9.01
N PHE A 15 3.95 7.06 -8.80
CA PHE A 15 3.19 7.77 -9.84
C PHE A 15 3.46 9.27 -9.70
N LEU A 16 4.11 9.87 -10.70
CA LEU A 16 4.49 11.27 -10.63
C LEU A 16 3.32 12.17 -11.02
N LEU A 17 2.96 13.13 -10.17
CA LEU A 17 1.95 14.14 -10.46
C LEU A 17 2.62 15.52 -10.58
N THR A 18 2.46 16.19 -11.72
CA THR A 18 3.13 17.47 -12.02
C THR A 18 2.19 18.47 -12.69
N THR A 19 2.45 19.76 -12.52
CA THR A 19 1.82 20.84 -13.30
C THR A 19 2.67 21.24 -14.52
N ALA A 20 3.74 20.50 -14.80
CA ALA A 20 4.70 20.79 -15.87
C ALA A 20 5.28 22.23 -15.82
N TYR A 21 5.28 22.86 -14.63
CA TYR A 21 5.73 24.24 -14.49
C TYR A 21 7.23 24.43 -14.79
N PRO A 22 8.14 23.52 -14.38
CA PRO A 22 9.55 23.59 -14.72
C PRO A 22 9.85 23.53 -16.23
N VAL A 23 8.92 23.03 -17.03
CA VAL A 23 9.07 22.85 -18.48
C VAL A 23 8.20 23.82 -19.29
N ARG A 24 7.64 24.86 -18.64
CA ARG A 24 6.78 25.87 -19.30
C ARG A 24 7.44 26.57 -20.49
N ASP A 25 8.77 26.70 -20.47
CA ASP A 25 9.56 27.40 -21.49
C ASP A 25 10.12 26.42 -22.54
N ASP A 26 9.92 25.10 -22.35
CA ASP A 26 10.39 24.02 -23.23
C ASP A 26 9.45 22.81 -23.13
N ALA A 27 8.40 22.81 -23.97
CA ALA A 27 7.40 21.75 -23.98
C ALA A 27 7.99 20.36 -24.33
N GLU A 28 9.12 20.30 -25.04
CA GLU A 28 9.79 19.05 -25.38
C GLU A 28 10.61 18.48 -24.22
N ALA A 29 10.93 19.29 -23.20
CA ALA A 29 11.64 18.81 -22.02
C ALA A 29 10.86 17.70 -21.31
N LEU A 30 9.52 17.73 -21.36
CA LEU A 30 8.67 16.66 -20.82
C LEU A 30 8.83 15.36 -21.61
N THR A 31 8.86 15.44 -22.94
CA THR A 31 9.10 14.29 -23.82
C THR A 31 10.46 13.66 -23.56
N ARG A 32 11.50 14.48 -23.32
CA ARG A 32 12.84 13.97 -22.96
C ARG A 32 12.91 13.40 -21.54
N LEU A 33 12.02 13.85 -20.65
CA LEU A 33 11.96 13.40 -19.26
C LEU A 33 11.34 12.01 -19.13
N VAL A 34 10.30 11.69 -19.92
CA VAL A 34 9.58 10.40 -19.84
C VAL A 34 10.51 9.18 -19.91
N PRO A 35 11.45 9.06 -20.88
CA PRO A 35 12.39 7.94 -20.93
C PRO A 35 13.24 7.81 -19.67
N VAL A 36 13.57 8.93 -19.01
CA VAL A 36 14.35 8.94 -17.76
C VAL A 36 13.49 8.42 -16.60
N LEU A 37 12.21 8.81 -16.54
CA LEU A 37 11.27 8.34 -15.53
C LEU A 37 10.98 6.84 -15.68
N ALA A 38 10.74 6.38 -16.91
CA ALA A 38 10.52 4.97 -17.22
C ALA A 38 11.73 4.11 -16.82
N ARG A 39 12.96 4.56 -17.16
CA ARG A 39 14.20 3.86 -16.74
C ARG A 39 14.39 3.79 -15.22
N ARG A 40 13.85 4.76 -14.47
CA ARG A 40 13.86 4.72 -12.99
C ARG A 40 12.75 3.85 -12.40
N GLY A 41 11.89 3.26 -13.23
CA GLY A 41 10.83 2.36 -12.80
C GLY A 41 9.65 3.08 -12.16
N LEU A 42 9.33 4.30 -12.61
CA LEU A 42 8.06 4.93 -12.22
C LEU A 42 6.87 4.18 -12.82
N THR A 43 5.73 4.25 -12.15
CA THR A 43 4.50 3.56 -12.58
C THR A 43 3.68 4.38 -13.57
N GLY A 44 3.94 5.68 -13.68
CA GLY A 44 3.28 6.56 -14.62
C GLY A 44 3.49 8.04 -14.32
N LEU A 45 2.88 8.87 -15.15
CA LEU A 45 2.92 10.32 -15.07
C LEU A 45 1.51 10.91 -15.20
N GLY A 46 1.13 11.74 -14.25
CA GLY A 46 -0.05 12.59 -14.27
C GLY A 46 0.35 14.03 -14.54
N VAL A 47 -0.19 14.62 -15.61
CA VAL A 47 0.10 16.00 -16.00
C VAL A 47 -1.17 16.82 -15.85
N LYS A 48 -1.11 17.86 -15.03
CA LYS A 48 -2.21 18.81 -14.91
C LYS A 48 -2.16 19.83 -16.03
N GLY A 49 -3.19 19.78 -16.88
CA GLY A 49 -3.43 20.80 -17.88
C GLY A 49 -3.63 22.17 -17.24
N GLY A 50 -3.09 23.20 -17.87
CA GLY A 50 -3.14 24.55 -17.31
C GLY A 50 -2.54 25.58 -18.26
N PRO A 51 -2.43 26.85 -17.84
CA PRO A 51 -1.93 27.92 -18.70
C PRO A 51 -0.51 27.70 -19.20
N TYR A 52 0.28 26.86 -18.51
CA TYR A 52 1.66 26.55 -18.86
C TYR A 52 1.82 25.35 -19.80
N LEU A 53 0.80 24.50 -19.89
CA LEU A 53 0.76 23.37 -20.81
C LEU A 53 -0.71 23.14 -21.20
N PRO A 54 -1.21 23.89 -22.20
CA PRO A 54 -2.63 23.85 -22.57
C PRO A 54 -3.03 22.56 -23.28
N ALA A 55 -2.07 21.87 -23.91
CA ALA A 55 -2.26 20.57 -24.53
C ALA A 55 -0.97 19.75 -24.41
N LEU A 56 -1.11 18.43 -24.33
CA LEU A 56 0.03 17.51 -24.35
C LEU A 56 0.63 17.44 -25.76
N PRO A 57 1.97 17.59 -25.92
CA PRO A 57 2.62 17.45 -27.21
C PRO A 57 2.38 16.05 -27.81
N PRO A 58 2.08 15.91 -29.11
CA PRO A 58 1.88 14.59 -29.73
C PRO A 58 3.09 13.65 -29.55
N ALA A 59 4.30 14.19 -29.68
CA ALA A 59 5.54 13.44 -29.47
C ALA A 59 5.67 12.86 -28.04
N LEU A 60 5.03 13.48 -27.04
CA LEU A 60 4.99 12.92 -25.68
C LEU A 60 4.10 11.67 -25.63
N LEU A 61 2.95 11.69 -26.32
CA LEU A 61 2.03 10.56 -26.40
C LEU A 61 2.70 9.39 -27.10
N ASP A 62 3.37 9.64 -28.22
CA ASP A 62 4.08 8.62 -28.99
C ASP A 62 5.15 7.92 -28.14
N VAL A 63 5.98 8.70 -27.42
CA VAL A 63 7.01 8.15 -26.53
C VAL A 63 6.43 7.36 -25.37
N CYS A 64 5.31 7.82 -24.79
CA CYS A 64 4.63 7.08 -23.72
C CYS A 64 4.06 5.74 -24.23
N GLU A 65 3.47 5.73 -25.42
CA GLU A 65 2.92 4.51 -26.04
C GLU A 65 4.03 3.51 -26.37
N GLU A 66 5.13 3.99 -26.99
CA GLU A 66 6.30 3.15 -27.32
C GLU A 66 6.92 2.51 -26.07
N LEU A 67 6.94 3.22 -24.95
CA LEU A 67 7.51 2.74 -23.69
C LEU A 67 6.48 1.98 -22.82
N GLY A 68 5.21 1.93 -23.23
CA GLY A 68 4.11 1.41 -22.41
C GLY A 68 3.98 2.15 -21.06
N PHE A 69 4.33 3.43 -21.02
CA PHE A 69 4.39 4.24 -19.81
C PHE A 69 3.08 4.99 -19.59
N PRO A 70 2.31 4.69 -18.52
CA PRO A 70 1.00 5.29 -18.30
C PRO A 70 1.07 6.81 -18.16
N LEU A 71 0.31 7.52 -18.99
CA LEU A 71 0.17 8.97 -18.98
C LEU A 71 -1.29 9.36 -18.75
N VAL A 72 -1.54 10.22 -17.76
CA VAL A 72 -2.88 10.70 -17.41
C VAL A 72 -2.91 12.22 -17.48
N GLU A 73 -3.77 12.77 -18.33
CA GLU A 73 -4.05 14.21 -18.33
C GLU A 73 -5.11 14.53 -17.27
N LEU A 74 -4.82 15.54 -16.45
CA LEU A 74 -5.73 15.99 -15.40
C LEU A 74 -6.35 17.34 -15.76
N PRO A 75 -7.68 17.52 -15.55
CA PRO A 75 -8.34 18.78 -15.83
C PRO A 75 -7.78 19.91 -14.96
N GLY A 76 -7.57 21.08 -15.56
CA GLY A 76 -7.06 22.27 -14.87
C GLY A 76 -7.83 22.71 -13.60
N PRO A 77 -9.17 22.59 -13.53
CA PRO A 77 -9.92 22.94 -12.32
C PRO A 77 -9.67 22.04 -11.10
N VAL A 78 -9.19 20.81 -11.29
CA VAL A 78 -9.08 19.82 -10.20
C VAL A 78 -7.89 20.13 -9.29
N MET A 79 -8.10 20.31 -7.98
CA MET A 79 -7.01 20.56 -7.06
C MET A 79 -6.23 19.27 -6.77
N PHE A 80 -4.91 19.35 -6.69
CA PHE A 80 -4.07 18.21 -6.29
C PHE A 80 -4.42 17.70 -4.88
N ASN A 81 -4.86 18.59 -3.99
CA ASN A 81 -5.31 18.20 -2.67
C ASN A 81 -6.53 17.27 -2.71
N ASP A 82 -7.45 17.49 -3.65
CA ASP A 82 -8.64 16.66 -3.77
C ASP A 82 -8.26 15.26 -4.26
N ILE A 83 -7.40 15.18 -5.29
CA ILE A 83 -6.86 13.92 -5.80
C ILE A 83 -6.14 13.15 -4.68
N LEU A 84 -5.25 13.83 -3.95
CA LEU A 84 -4.51 13.21 -2.86
C LEU A 84 -5.43 12.75 -1.74
N SER A 85 -6.44 13.55 -1.37
CA SER A 85 -7.39 13.22 -0.31
C SER A 85 -8.24 12.01 -0.67
N GLU A 86 -8.72 11.91 -1.91
CA GLU A 86 -9.49 10.77 -2.41
C GLU A 86 -8.64 9.49 -2.48
N VAL A 87 -7.41 9.59 -2.98
CA VAL A 87 -6.49 8.44 -3.07
C VAL A 87 -6.10 7.96 -1.68
N LEU A 88 -5.66 8.88 -0.79
CA LEU A 88 -5.30 8.55 0.58
C LEU A 88 -6.50 8.02 1.37
N GLY A 89 -7.68 8.62 1.19
CA GLY A 89 -8.93 8.16 1.76
C GLY A 89 -9.23 6.72 1.34
N THR A 90 -9.09 6.41 0.05
CA THR A 90 -9.27 5.04 -0.46
C THR A 90 -8.25 4.06 0.13
N VAL A 91 -6.97 4.44 0.20
CA VAL A 91 -5.90 3.58 0.73
C VAL A 91 -6.13 3.29 2.22
N LEU A 92 -6.44 4.32 3.02
CA LEU A 92 -6.72 4.16 4.45
C LEU A 92 -8.01 3.36 4.68
N ASN A 93 -9.05 3.60 3.88
CA ASN A 93 -10.32 2.90 4.01
C ASN A 93 -10.20 1.41 3.69
N ARG A 94 -9.31 1.00 2.77
CA ARG A 94 -9.05 -0.43 2.51
C ARG A 94 -8.54 -1.18 3.75
N GLN A 95 -7.70 -0.55 4.57
CA GLN A 95 -7.21 -1.16 5.80
C GLN A 95 -8.31 -1.24 6.87
N ALA A 96 -9.12 -0.19 7.00
CA ALA A 96 -10.26 -0.16 7.91
C ALA A 96 -11.31 -1.22 7.55
N LEU A 97 -11.68 -1.32 6.27
CA LEU A 97 -12.65 -2.29 5.77
C LEU A 97 -12.20 -3.74 5.99
N ALA A 98 -10.91 -4.05 5.82
CA ALA A 98 -10.40 -5.40 6.08
C ALA A 98 -10.55 -5.77 7.57
N LEU A 99 -10.25 -4.83 8.46
CA LEU A 99 -10.38 -5.02 9.90
C LEU A 99 -11.85 -5.15 10.33
N GLU A 100 -12.72 -4.26 9.86
CA GLU A 100 -14.16 -4.31 10.12
C GLU A 100 -14.76 -5.62 9.62
N ARG A 101 -14.38 -6.07 8.42
CA ARG A 101 -14.83 -7.35 7.88
C ARG A 101 -14.41 -8.52 8.76
N SER A 102 -13.15 -8.56 9.20
CA SER A 102 -12.67 -9.61 10.10
C SER A 102 -13.42 -9.60 11.44
N ARG A 103 -13.67 -8.41 11.98
CA ARG A 103 -14.41 -8.23 13.24
C ARG A 103 -15.86 -8.68 13.11
N ALA A 104 -16.55 -8.28 12.06
CA ALA A 104 -17.95 -8.65 11.82
C ALA A 104 -18.11 -10.17 11.63
N ILE A 105 -17.17 -10.82 10.94
CA ILE A 105 -17.13 -12.29 10.83
C ILE A 105 -16.97 -12.89 12.23
N HIS A 106 -15.98 -12.44 13.00
CA HIS A 106 -15.70 -12.97 14.33
C HIS A 106 -16.90 -12.80 15.29
N GLU A 107 -17.53 -11.63 15.33
CA GLU A 107 -18.68 -11.36 16.19
C GLU A 107 -19.87 -12.28 15.87
N ARG A 108 -20.18 -12.52 14.58
CA ARG A 108 -21.25 -13.44 14.18
C ARG A 108 -20.96 -14.89 14.59
N PHE A 109 -19.73 -15.35 14.40
CA PHE A 109 -19.35 -16.70 14.83
C PHE A 109 -19.40 -16.87 16.34
N THR A 110 -18.89 -15.89 17.08
CA THR A 110 -18.92 -15.90 18.55
C THR A 110 -20.35 -15.87 19.07
N ALA A 111 -21.26 -15.12 18.43
CA ALA A 111 -22.67 -15.12 18.77
C ALA A 111 -23.31 -16.51 18.61
N VAL A 112 -23.02 -17.22 17.51
CA VAL A 112 -23.52 -18.59 17.29
C VAL A 112 -22.90 -19.57 18.30
N ALA A 113 -21.59 -19.47 18.55
CA ALA A 113 -20.90 -20.37 19.49
C ALA A 113 -21.36 -20.20 20.94
N LEU A 114 -21.54 -18.96 21.41
CA LEU A 114 -22.01 -18.66 22.77
C LEU A 114 -23.52 -18.85 22.93
N GLY A 115 -24.30 -18.73 21.86
CA GLY A 115 -25.74 -18.98 21.85
C GLY A 115 -26.12 -20.47 21.89
N GLY A 116 -25.15 -21.38 21.92
CA GLY A 116 -25.38 -22.83 21.85
C GLY A 116 -25.75 -23.32 20.45
N GLY A 117 -25.39 -22.56 19.41
CA GLY A 117 -25.69 -22.89 18.03
C GLY A 117 -25.00 -24.18 17.56
N SER A 118 -25.67 -24.87 16.65
CA SER A 118 -25.20 -26.14 16.08
C SER A 118 -24.09 -25.92 15.05
N CYS A 119 -23.31 -26.97 14.76
CA CYS A 119 -22.33 -26.94 13.67
C CYS A 119 -22.99 -26.58 12.32
N GLN A 120 -24.27 -26.90 12.14
CA GLN A 120 -25.03 -26.57 10.94
C GLN A 120 -25.23 -25.07 10.77
N GLU A 121 -25.55 -24.36 11.85
CA GLU A 121 -25.72 -22.91 11.83
C GLU A 121 -24.41 -22.18 11.54
N LEU A 122 -23.30 -22.62 12.15
CA LEU A 122 -21.95 -22.11 11.84
C LEU A 122 -21.62 -22.25 10.36
N THR A 123 -21.97 -23.39 9.77
CA THR A 123 -21.66 -23.66 8.36
C THR A 123 -22.52 -22.79 7.43
N ASN A 124 -23.78 -22.53 7.78
CA ASN A 124 -24.64 -21.59 7.05
C ASN A 124 -24.11 -20.15 7.11
N VAL A 125 -23.70 -19.68 8.30
CA VAL A 125 -23.08 -18.34 8.45
C VAL A 125 -21.81 -18.21 7.61
N LEU A 126 -21.01 -19.27 7.49
CA LEU A 126 -19.85 -19.33 6.58
C LEU A 126 -20.23 -19.15 5.12
N LEU A 127 -21.23 -19.88 4.66
CA LEU A 127 -21.72 -19.80 3.29
C LEU A 127 -22.22 -18.38 2.97
N GLU A 128 -22.98 -17.77 3.87
CA GLU A 128 -23.51 -16.42 3.69
C GLU A 128 -22.41 -15.35 3.65
N LEU A 129 -21.39 -15.46 4.50
CA LEU A 129 -20.31 -14.46 4.61
C LEU A 129 -19.25 -14.58 3.51
N THR A 130 -19.01 -15.79 3.01
CA THR A 130 -17.92 -16.07 2.06
C THR A 130 -18.41 -16.41 0.66
N GLY A 131 -19.67 -16.84 0.51
CA GLY A 131 -20.20 -17.41 -0.73
C GLY A 131 -19.62 -18.79 -1.06
N LEU A 132 -18.87 -19.41 -0.14
CA LEU A 132 -18.18 -20.68 -0.34
C LEU A 132 -18.88 -21.81 0.42
N ALA A 133 -18.94 -22.98 -0.21
CA ALA A 133 -19.37 -24.21 0.44
C ALA A 133 -18.45 -24.56 1.62
N ALA A 134 -19.04 -24.94 2.75
CA ALA A 134 -18.30 -25.35 3.95
C ALA A 134 -18.89 -26.65 4.53
N ALA A 135 -18.06 -27.41 5.21
CA ALA A 135 -18.48 -28.60 5.96
C ALA A 135 -17.63 -28.79 7.21
N VAL A 136 -18.27 -29.18 8.32
CA VAL A 136 -17.61 -29.58 9.56
C VAL A 136 -17.53 -31.10 9.57
N ARG A 137 -16.35 -31.62 9.91
CA ARG A 137 -16.11 -33.07 10.00
C ARG A 137 -15.52 -33.41 11.37
N ASP A 138 -15.80 -34.62 11.85
CA ASP A 138 -15.13 -35.17 13.01
C ASP A 138 -13.72 -35.71 12.67
N GLU A 139 -13.06 -36.28 13.67
CA GLU A 139 -11.73 -36.89 13.56
C GLU A 139 -11.72 -38.18 12.72
N GLN A 140 -12.87 -38.84 12.54
CA GLN A 140 -13.05 -39.98 11.64
C GLN A 140 -13.39 -39.57 10.20
N GLY A 141 -13.59 -38.27 9.92
CA GLY A 141 -13.93 -37.73 8.61
C GLY A 141 -15.42 -37.73 8.28
N LEU A 142 -16.29 -38.08 9.23
CA LEU A 142 -17.74 -38.01 9.11
C LEU A 142 -18.18 -36.55 9.10
N VAL A 143 -19.11 -36.20 8.20
CA VAL A 143 -19.65 -34.84 8.11
C VAL A 143 -20.66 -34.62 9.24
N LEU A 144 -20.34 -33.69 10.15
CA LEU A 144 -21.22 -33.25 11.24
C LEU A 144 -22.18 -32.13 10.80
N ALA A 145 -21.77 -31.34 9.81
CA ALA A 145 -22.58 -30.26 9.23
C ALA A 145 -22.06 -29.86 7.85
N SER A 146 -22.93 -29.37 6.97
CA SER A 146 -22.54 -28.86 5.65
C SER A 146 -23.48 -27.78 5.15
N ALA A 147 -22.96 -26.72 4.54
CA ALA A 147 -23.76 -25.66 3.91
C ALA A 147 -23.20 -25.26 2.56
N GLY A 148 -24.10 -25.18 1.57
CA GLY A 148 -23.79 -24.95 0.15
C GLY A 148 -23.13 -26.19 -0.42
N ALA A 149 -23.69 -26.79 -1.46
CA ALA A 149 -23.33 -28.12 -1.96
C ALA A 149 -21.80 -28.34 -1.97
N PRO A 150 -21.23 -28.96 -0.92
CA PRO A 150 -19.87 -29.41 -1.00
C PRO A 150 -19.98 -30.70 -1.79
N ASP A 151 -19.27 -30.79 -2.91
CA ASP A 151 -19.08 -32.08 -3.57
C ASP A 151 -18.74 -33.11 -2.48
N THR A 152 -19.68 -34.03 -2.26
CA THR A 152 -19.63 -35.00 -1.16
C THR A 152 -18.43 -35.94 -1.31
N ALA A 153 -17.69 -35.79 -2.42
CA ALA A 153 -16.51 -36.53 -2.82
C ALA A 153 -15.15 -35.84 -2.57
N LEU A 154 -15.03 -34.71 -1.85
CA LEU A 154 -13.67 -34.19 -1.58
C LEU A 154 -12.98 -35.02 -0.46
N PRO A 155 -11.90 -35.78 -0.77
CA PRO A 155 -11.19 -36.60 0.21
C PRO A 155 -10.43 -35.73 1.23
N PRO A 156 -10.07 -36.28 2.40
CA PRO A 156 -9.44 -35.55 3.49
C PRO A 156 -8.12 -34.90 3.05
N ARG A 157 -8.11 -33.58 2.86
CA ARG A 157 -6.87 -32.80 2.68
C ARG A 157 -6.24 -32.52 4.04
N HIS A 158 -5.77 -33.57 4.72
CA HIS A 158 -4.83 -33.39 5.83
C HIS A 158 -3.41 -33.22 5.27
N ARG A 159 -3.05 -31.97 5.02
CA ARG A 159 -1.80 -31.31 5.42
C ARG A 159 -1.86 -29.92 4.85
N THR A 160 -1.91 -28.92 5.74
CA THR A 160 -1.26 -27.64 5.48
C THR A 160 0.18 -27.97 5.11
N ALA A 161 0.46 -28.09 3.81
CA ALA A 161 1.82 -27.88 3.34
C ALA A 161 2.19 -26.48 3.86
N PRO A 162 3.27 -26.31 4.65
CA PRO A 162 3.80 -24.98 4.86
C PRO A 162 3.99 -24.34 3.47
N PRO A 163 3.72 -23.03 3.31
CA PRO A 163 3.99 -22.36 2.05
C PRO A 163 5.41 -22.74 1.60
N PRO A 164 5.64 -23.01 0.29
CA PRO A 164 6.95 -23.41 -0.17
C PRO A 164 7.96 -22.41 0.39
N PRO A 165 9.07 -22.85 1.04
CA PRO A 165 10.11 -21.92 1.43
C PRO A 165 10.48 -21.16 0.16
N CYS A 166 10.43 -19.83 0.23
CA CYS A 166 10.86 -18.94 -0.84
C CYS A 166 12.11 -19.55 -1.46
N ALA A 167 12.07 -19.75 -2.78
CA ALA A 167 13.17 -20.35 -3.51
C ALA A 167 14.49 -19.71 -3.03
N PRO A 168 15.50 -20.51 -2.62
CA PRO A 168 16.79 -19.95 -2.30
C PRO A 168 17.24 -19.19 -3.53
N CYS A 169 17.53 -17.92 -3.30
CA CYS A 169 18.16 -17.01 -4.23
C CYS A 169 19.24 -17.80 -4.99
N ALA A 170 18.95 -18.14 -6.26
CA ALA A 170 19.94 -18.71 -7.15
C ALA A 170 20.94 -17.59 -7.47
N THR A 171 21.90 -17.45 -6.55
CA THR A 171 23.33 -17.48 -6.85
C THR A 171 23.63 -17.37 -8.34
N GLY A 172 24.08 -16.18 -8.74
CA GLY A 172 24.90 -16.03 -9.92
C GLY A 172 26.17 -16.90 -9.82
N PRO A 173 26.80 -17.24 -10.95
CA PRO A 173 27.99 -18.07 -10.96
C PRO A 173 29.20 -17.28 -10.43
N GLY A 174 29.79 -17.76 -9.33
CA GLY A 174 31.09 -17.32 -8.84
C GLY A 174 31.75 -18.48 -8.07
N PRO A 175 32.95 -18.96 -8.45
CA PRO A 175 33.58 -20.12 -7.84
C PRO A 175 34.38 -19.74 -6.58
N ALA A 176 34.57 -20.75 -5.70
CA ALA A 176 35.33 -20.78 -4.44
C ALA A 176 34.54 -20.32 -3.19
N ALA A 177 34.43 -21.04 -2.07
CA ALA A 177 35.21 -22.15 -1.53
C ALA A 177 34.41 -22.95 -0.47
N ARG A 178 34.82 -24.21 -0.28
CA ARG A 178 34.84 -25.09 0.93
C ARG A 178 34.40 -24.40 2.25
N SER A 179 33.63 -24.96 3.19
CA SER A 179 33.53 -26.34 3.69
C SER A 179 32.50 -26.43 4.84
N ALA A 180 32.05 -27.67 5.11
CA ALA A 180 31.65 -28.23 6.40
C ALA A 180 30.23 -27.97 6.94
N CYS A 181 29.35 -28.89 6.54
CA CYS A 181 28.19 -29.35 7.29
C CYS A 181 28.63 -30.04 8.59
N GLY A 182 28.11 -29.60 9.74
CA GLY A 182 28.33 -30.24 11.04
C GLY A 182 27.08 -30.15 11.90
N ARG A 183 26.33 -31.25 12.00
CA ARG A 183 25.27 -31.47 12.99
C ARG A 183 25.89 -31.67 14.37
N SER A 184 25.39 -30.97 15.39
CA SER A 184 25.35 -31.51 16.76
C SER A 184 24.24 -30.86 17.58
N ARG A 185 23.55 -31.73 18.32
CA ARG A 185 22.45 -31.48 19.23
C ARG A 185 22.94 -30.79 20.51
N GLY A 186 22.04 -30.03 21.14
CA GLY A 186 21.86 -30.07 22.59
C GLY A 186 22.46 -28.93 23.42
N THR A 187 21.62 -28.45 24.33
CA THR A 187 21.87 -27.72 25.59
C THR A 187 22.08 -26.20 25.53
N SER A 188 21.09 -25.50 26.11
CA SER A 188 21.18 -24.14 26.65
C SER A 188 22.39 -23.99 27.59
N PRO A 189 22.94 -22.77 27.73
CA PRO A 189 22.51 -21.98 28.88
C PRO A 189 22.38 -20.48 28.61
N THR A 190 21.57 -19.88 29.47
CA THR A 190 21.49 -18.47 29.82
C THR A 190 22.81 -17.70 29.71
N ARG A 191 22.80 -16.57 28.98
CA ARG A 191 23.59 -15.41 29.38
C ARG A 191 23.00 -14.11 28.86
N THR A 192 22.68 -13.25 29.81
CA THR A 192 22.54 -11.81 29.77
C THR A 192 23.65 -11.15 28.93
N SER A 193 23.26 -10.32 27.96
CA SER A 193 24.08 -9.17 27.54
C SER A 193 23.21 -8.07 26.94
N SER A 194 23.05 -7.03 27.74
CA SER A 194 22.84 -5.63 27.37
C SER A 194 23.02 -5.28 25.89
N SER A 195 21.95 -4.81 25.25
CA SER A 195 22.03 -4.08 23.97
C SER A 195 21.80 -2.58 24.19
N PRO A 196 22.49 -1.68 23.47
CA PRO A 196 22.66 -0.28 23.83
C PRO A 196 21.53 0.66 23.36
N TRP A 197 20.39 0.11 22.96
CA TRP A 197 19.37 0.83 22.17
C TRP A 197 18.20 1.41 22.97
N ASN A 198 18.31 1.48 24.30
CA ASN A 198 17.30 2.13 25.13
C ASN A 198 17.85 3.44 25.70
N THR A 199 17.80 4.50 24.90
CA THR A 199 17.94 5.87 25.39
C THR A 199 16.89 6.75 24.71
N PRO A 200 15.93 7.33 25.45
CA PRO A 200 14.99 8.29 24.90
C PRO A 200 15.71 9.63 24.60
N PRO A 201 15.30 10.38 23.56
CA PRO A 201 15.89 11.68 23.27
C PRO A 201 15.57 12.71 24.37
N PRO A 202 16.46 13.66 24.66
CA PRO A 202 16.24 14.66 25.70
C PRO A 202 15.13 15.65 25.33
N SER A 203 14.24 15.92 26.28
CA SER A 203 13.20 16.94 26.23
C SER A 203 13.79 18.33 25.97
N ARG A 204 13.50 18.93 24.82
CA ARG A 204 13.83 20.35 24.55
C ARG A 204 12.84 21.26 25.28
N ARG A 205 13.38 22.12 26.16
CA ARG A 205 12.67 23.23 26.80
C ARG A 205 12.18 24.25 25.75
N PRO A 206 11.04 24.91 25.97
CA PRO A 206 10.52 25.91 25.04
C PRO A 206 11.33 27.21 25.12
N SER A 207 11.74 27.74 23.96
CA SER A 207 12.32 29.08 23.80
C SER A 207 11.25 30.17 23.83
N PRO A 208 11.54 31.38 24.33
CA PRO A 208 10.56 32.44 24.50
C PRO A 208 10.12 33.04 23.15
N ARG A 209 8.80 33.21 22.99
CA ARG A 209 8.17 33.89 21.85
C ARG A 209 8.56 35.37 21.84
N ARG A 210 9.29 35.82 20.82
CA ARG A 210 9.33 37.24 20.41
C ARG A 210 8.15 37.50 19.49
N ASN A 211 7.25 38.37 19.93
CA ASN A 211 6.20 38.97 19.11
C ASN A 211 6.82 39.86 18.02
N ALA A 212 6.50 39.57 16.77
CA ALA A 212 6.61 40.50 15.65
C ALA A 212 5.23 40.55 14.94
N PRO A 213 4.72 41.74 14.58
CA PRO A 213 3.34 41.92 14.12
C PRO A 213 3.12 41.43 12.67
N SER A 214 1.92 40.90 12.43
CA SER A 214 1.41 40.44 11.13
C SER A 214 1.12 41.62 10.18
N PRO A 215 1.49 41.54 8.88
CA PRO A 215 1.27 42.62 7.91
C PRO A 215 -0.13 42.63 7.26
N TYR A 216 -1.10 41.84 7.72
CA TYR A 216 -2.47 41.85 7.19
C TYR A 216 -3.48 42.26 8.26
N ALA A 217 -3.69 43.56 8.39
CA ALA A 217 -4.87 44.13 9.01
C ALA A 217 -5.82 44.64 7.91
N PRO A 218 -7.09 44.18 7.83
CA PRO A 218 -8.07 44.81 6.97
C PRO A 218 -8.53 46.13 7.61
N SER A 219 -8.35 47.22 6.89
CA SER A 219 -8.88 48.53 7.22
C SER A 219 -10.41 48.50 7.20
N ALA A 220 -11.02 48.70 8.36
CA ALA A 220 -12.39 49.15 8.45
C ALA A 220 -12.51 50.53 7.79
N THR A 221 -13.43 50.67 6.84
CA THR A 221 -13.98 51.98 6.48
C THR A 221 -15.49 51.87 6.52
N ALA A 222 -16.06 52.49 7.54
CA ALA A 222 -17.46 52.76 7.66
C ALA A 222 -17.90 53.78 6.59
N ARG A 223 -19.12 53.60 6.07
CA ARG A 223 -20.00 54.74 5.78
C ARG A 223 -21.46 54.30 5.80
N CYS A 224 -22.17 54.74 6.84
CA CYS A 224 -23.62 54.94 6.81
C CYS A 224 -23.92 56.20 6.01
N SER A 225 -24.88 56.13 5.09
CA SER A 225 -25.98 57.08 4.85
C SER A 225 -26.88 56.48 3.79
#